data_AF-A0A4P2VPC2-F1
#
_entry.id   AF-A0A4P2VPC2-F1
#
_cell.length_a   1.000
_cell.length_b   1.000
_cell.length_c   1.000
_cell.angle_alpha   90.00
_cell.angle_beta   90.00
_cell.angle_gamma   90.00
#
_symmetry.space_group_name_H-M   'P 1'
#
loop_
_entity.id
_entity.type
_entity.pdbx_description
1 polymer ?
#
loop_
_entity_poly.entity_id
_entity_poly.type
_entity_poly.pdbx_seq_one_letter_code
_entity_poly.pdbx_strand_id
1 'polypeptide(L)'
;MYISTNFRLSGWLFPDGKWMDCNPWEHLKAAKELPFLIEKSKTCNKLQALWQHEDEELLRSELAKIGMIKVCYYLIDADFLNTNQLYKLQELFALSPLDEEIEFIGRIKLKIQVRIFLKIKDPERLNNLFS
;
A
#
# COMPACT_ATOMS: atom_id res chain seq x y z
N MET A 1 -0.81 27.55 -11.07
CA MET A 1 -0.26 26.34 -10.43
C MET A 1 -0.84 25.17 -11.17
N TYR A 2 -0.06 24.54 -12.07
CA TYR A 2 -0.54 23.40 -12.85
C TYR A 2 -0.56 22.19 -11.91
N ILE A 3 -1.75 21.83 -11.42
CA ILE A 3 -1.99 20.51 -10.83
C ILE A 3 -1.66 19.52 -11.94
N SER A 4 -0.67 18.65 -11.75
CA SER A 4 -0.45 17.54 -12.67
C SER A 4 -1.67 16.63 -12.55
N THR A 5 -2.62 16.82 -13.46
CA THR A 5 -3.94 16.18 -13.48
C THR A 5 -3.90 14.64 -13.69
N ASN A 6 -2.71 14.03 -13.68
CA ASN A 6 -2.50 12.64 -14.05
C ASN A 6 -1.64 11.83 -13.06
N PHE A 7 -1.44 12.27 -11.81
CA PHE A 7 -0.86 11.36 -10.80
C PHE A 7 -1.86 10.23 -10.51
N ARG A 8 -1.60 9.06 -11.09
CA ARG A 8 -2.45 7.86 -11.01
C ARG A 8 -1.64 6.69 -10.46
N LEU A 9 -1.14 6.83 -9.24
CA LEU A 9 -0.52 5.72 -8.53
C LEU A 9 -1.62 4.86 -7.92
N SER A 10 -1.74 3.59 -8.31
CA SER A 10 -2.73 2.69 -7.71
C SER A 10 -2.27 1.26 -7.87
N GLY A 11 -2.23 0.51 -6.78
CA GLY A 11 -1.65 -0.83 -6.80
C GLY A 11 -1.35 -1.41 -5.44
N TRP A 12 -0.60 -2.50 -5.46
CA TRP A 12 -0.11 -3.19 -4.28
C TRP A 12 1.40 -3.22 -4.24
N LEU A 13 1.93 -2.97 -3.06
CA LEU A 13 3.34 -3.09 -2.74
C LEU A 13 3.56 -4.32 -1.85
N PHE A 14 4.46 -5.19 -2.28
CA PHE A 14 4.72 -6.48 -1.67
C PHE A 14 5.76 -6.34 -0.56
N PRO A 15 5.86 -7.32 0.36
CA PRO A 15 6.89 -7.33 1.39
C PRO A 15 8.32 -7.27 0.84
N ASP A 16 8.57 -7.81 -0.36
CA ASP A 16 9.89 -7.78 -0.99
C ASP A 16 10.20 -6.47 -1.73
N GLY A 17 9.26 -5.52 -1.77
CA GLY A 17 9.38 -4.24 -2.47
C GLY A 17 8.95 -4.29 -3.95
N LYS A 18 8.41 -5.42 -4.44
CA LYS A 18 7.79 -5.45 -5.78
C LYS A 18 6.49 -4.66 -5.80
N TRP A 19 6.26 -3.99 -6.92
CA TRP A 19 5.06 -3.20 -7.17
C TRP A 19 4.18 -3.87 -8.23
N MET A 20 2.88 -3.86 -8.01
CA MET A 20 1.88 -4.27 -8.98
C MET A 20 0.85 -3.16 -9.15
N ASP A 21 0.79 -2.60 -10.37
CA ASP A 21 -0.25 -1.64 -10.75
C ASP A 21 -1.62 -2.30 -10.85
N CYS A 22 -2.66 -1.58 -10.43
CA CYS A 22 -4.05 -1.94 -10.72
C CYS A 22 -4.94 -0.69 -10.75
N ASN A 23 -6.12 -0.81 -11.35
CA ASN A 23 -7.09 0.28 -11.31
C ASN A 23 -7.55 0.54 -9.86
N PRO A 24 -7.88 1.79 -9.49
CA PRO A 24 -8.33 2.16 -8.14
C PRO A 24 -9.56 1.41 -7.62
N TRP A 25 -10.38 0.86 -8.53
CA TRP A 25 -11.56 0.06 -8.22
C TRP A 25 -11.34 -1.45 -8.37
N GLU A 26 -10.12 -1.90 -8.68
CA GLU A 26 -9.79 -3.32 -8.93
C GLU A 26 -8.74 -3.90 -7.96
N HIS A 27 -8.38 -3.20 -6.88
CA HIS A 27 -7.32 -3.65 -5.96
C HIS A 27 -7.48 -5.10 -5.50
N LEU A 28 -8.69 -5.51 -5.08
CA LEU A 28 -8.89 -6.86 -4.55
C LEU A 28 -8.98 -7.91 -5.64
N LYS A 29 -9.56 -7.58 -6.79
CA LYS A 29 -9.53 -8.45 -7.97
C LYS A 29 -8.08 -8.73 -8.40
N ALA A 30 -7.27 -7.67 -8.55
CA ALA A 30 -5.86 -7.79 -8.89
C ALA A 30 -5.08 -8.59 -7.84
N ALA A 31 -5.36 -8.41 -6.54
CA ALA A 31 -4.74 -9.20 -5.49
C ALA A 31 -5.08 -10.70 -5.61
N LYS A 32 -6.34 -11.06 -5.90
CA LYS A 32 -6.76 -12.47 -6.05
C LYS A 32 -6.11 -13.18 -7.24
N GLU A 33 -5.60 -12.43 -8.22
CA GLU A 33 -4.91 -12.97 -9.40
C GLU A 33 -3.41 -13.24 -9.16
N LEU A 34 -2.87 -12.83 -8.00
CA LEU A 34 -1.45 -12.98 -7.70
C LEU A 34 -1.06 -14.44 -7.38
N PRO A 35 -0.08 -15.04 -8.10
CA PRO A 35 0.34 -16.42 -7.87
C PRO A 35 0.73 -16.70 -6.41
N PHE A 36 1.49 -15.79 -5.79
CA PHE A 36 1.90 -15.88 -4.39
C PHE A 36 0.70 -15.93 -3.42
N LEU A 37 -0.35 -15.14 -3.67
CA LEU A 37 -1.54 -15.14 -2.82
C LEU A 37 -2.43 -16.35 -3.09
N ILE A 38 -2.47 -16.84 -4.33
CA ILE A 38 -3.16 -18.10 -4.67
C ILE A 38 -2.49 -19.29 -3.98
N GLU A 39 -1.17 -19.31 -3.87
CA GLU A 39 -0.44 -20.34 -3.12
C GLU A 39 -0.65 -20.21 -1.61
N LYS A 40 -0.57 -18.98 -1.08
CA LYS A 40 -0.84 -18.73 0.35
C LYS A 40 -2.29 -19.00 0.74
N SER A 41 -3.27 -18.72 -0.12
CA SER A 41 -4.68 -18.99 0.18
C SER A 41 -4.94 -20.49 0.32
N LYS A 42 -4.28 -21.34 -0.47
CA LYS A 42 -4.36 -22.82 -0.34
C LYS A 42 -3.81 -23.36 0.98
N THR A 43 -2.95 -22.60 1.65
CA THR A 43 -2.29 -23.01 2.91
C THR A 43 -2.82 -22.25 4.13
N CYS A 44 -3.58 -21.18 3.94
CA CYS A 44 -4.15 -20.35 4.99
C CYS A 44 -5.68 -20.39 4.95
N ASN A 45 -6.29 -21.19 5.83
CA ASN A 45 -7.74 -21.38 5.91
C ASN A 45 -8.53 -20.07 6.05
N LYS A 46 -7.97 -19.07 6.76
CA LYS A 46 -8.62 -17.75 6.92
C LYS A 46 -8.67 -16.97 5.60
N LEU A 47 -7.55 -16.95 4.89
CA LEU A 47 -7.41 -16.24 3.63
C LEU A 47 -8.27 -16.90 2.54
N GLN A 48 -8.35 -18.23 2.56
CA GLN A 48 -9.27 -19.01 1.72
C GLN A 48 -10.74 -18.72 2.02
N ALA A 49 -11.13 -18.68 3.30
CA ALA A 49 -12.50 -18.40 3.71
C ALA A 49 -12.96 -17.00 3.28
N LEU A 50 -12.04 -16.03 3.22
CA LEU A 50 -12.32 -14.66 2.80
C LEU A 50 -12.23 -14.43 1.29
N TRP A 51 -11.84 -15.44 0.52
CA TRP A 51 -11.57 -15.30 -0.91
C TRP A 51 -12.82 -14.98 -1.75
N GLN A 52 -13.98 -15.46 -1.31
CA GLN A 52 -15.30 -15.20 -1.90
C GLN A 52 -16.26 -14.50 -0.93
N HIS A 53 -15.73 -13.91 0.14
CA HIS A 53 -16.56 -13.21 1.12
C HIS A 53 -17.09 -11.89 0.55
N GLU A 54 -18.32 -11.53 0.90
CA GLU A 54 -18.98 -10.30 0.41
C GLU A 54 -18.33 -9.04 0.99
N ASP A 55 -17.84 -9.13 2.23
CA ASP A 55 -17.04 -8.08 2.86
C ASP A 55 -15.58 -8.16 2.42
N GLU A 56 -15.26 -7.33 1.44
CA GLU A 56 -13.96 -7.15 0.82
C GLU A 56 -12.91 -6.52 1.75
N GLU A 57 -13.34 -5.78 2.79
CA GLU A 57 -12.44 -5.18 3.78
C GLU A 57 -11.76 -6.22 4.67
N LEU A 58 -12.42 -7.35 4.92
CA LEU A 58 -11.83 -8.46 5.68
C LEU A 58 -10.64 -9.07 4.95
N LEU A 59 -10.76 -9.26 3.62
CA LEU A 59 -9.67 -9.76 2.82
C LEU A 59 -8.52 -8.76 2.79
N ARG A 60 -8.81 -7.47 2.61
CA ARG A 60 -7.80 -6.40 2.68
C ARG A 60 -7.03 -6.44 4.00
N SER A 61 -7.73 -6.58 5.13
CA SER A 61 -7.11 -6.69 6.45
C SER A 61 -6.16 -7.90 6.57
N GLU A 62 -6.53 -9.06 6.03
CA GLU A 62 -5.64 -10.22 6.02
C GLU A 62 -4.43 -10.03 5.09
N LEU A 63 -4.58 -9.29 3.98
CA LEU A 63 -3.47 -8.93 3.10
C LEU A 63 -2.48 -7.98 3.81
N ALA A 64 -2.99 -7.02 4.58
CA ALA A 64 -2.14 -6.15 5.40
C ALA A 64 -1.30 -6.95 6.43
N LYS A 65 -1.91 -7.95 7.08
CA LYS A 65 -1.22 -8.83 8.05
C LYS A 65 -0.06 -9.63 7.46
N ILE A 66 -0.07 -9.92 6.16
CA ILE A 66 1.04 -10.58 5.47
C ILE A 66 2.06 -9.58 4.88
N GLY A 67 1.92 -8.30 5.23
CA GLY A 67 2.84 -7.23 4.87
C GLY A 67 2.59 -6.61 3.49
N MET A 68 1.41 -6.83 2.89
CA MET A 68 1.04 -6.13 1.67
C MET A 68 0.50 -4.74 1.97
N ILE A 69 0.86 -3.79 1.12
CA ILE A 69 0.48 -2.38 1.27
C ILE A 69 -0.36 -1.97 0.08
N LYS A 70 -1.56 -1.47 0.35
CA LYS A 70 -2.43 -0.93 -0.68
C LYS A 70 -2.09 0.54 -0.86
N VAL A 71 -1.88 0.94 -2.11
CA VAL A 71 -1.68 2.36 -2.45
C VAL A 71 -2.76 2.78 -3.43
N CYS A 72 -3.40 3.91 -3.14
CA CYS A 72 -4.43 4.50 -3.97
C CYS A 72 -4.25 6.03 -3.99
N TYR A 73 -3.70 6.53 -5.08
CA TYR A 73 -3.23 7.90 -5.25
C TYR A 73 -2.24 8.30 -4.15
N TYR A 74 -2.67 9.20 -3.27
CA TYR A 74 -1.91 9.68 -2.13
C TYR A 74 -2.18 8.91 -0.84
N LEU A 75 -3.06 7.92 -0.87
CA LEU A 75 -3.42 7.10 0.28
C LEU A 75 -2.52 5.86 0.29
N ILE A 76 -1.83 5.64 1.41
CA ILE A 76 -1.03 4.46 1.69
C ILE A 76 -1.69 3.75 2.88
N ASP A 77 -2.29 2.61 2.61
CA ASP A 77 -2.94 1.77 3.61
C ASP A 77 -1.96 0.63 3.98
N ALA A 78 -1.36 0.79 5.16
CA ALA A 78 -0.27 -0.02 5.66
C ALA A 78 -0.34 -0.10 7.19
N ASP A 79 -0.12 -1.30 7.74
CA ASP A 79 0.08 -1.48 9.18
C ASP A 79 1.56 -1.24 9.58
N PHE A 80 2.47 -1.55 8.66
CA PHE A 80 3.91 -1.49 8.84
C PHE A 80 4.62 -1.39 7.49
N LEU A 81 5.74 -0.67 7.45
CA LEU A 81 6.64 -0.55 6.30
C LEU A 81 8.02 -1.11 6.62
N ASN A 82 8.55 -1.95 5.73
CA ASN A 82 9.97 -2.28 5.74
C ASN A 82 10.80 -1.36 4.83
N THR A 83 12.12 -1.50 4.88
CA THR A 83 13.08 -0.69 4.12
C THR A 83 12.85 -0.76 2.60
N ASN A 84 12.63 -1.95 2.03
CA ASN A 84 12.42 -2.11 0.60
C ASN A 84 11.13 -1.42 0.15
N GLN A 85 10.08 -1.54 0.96
CA GLN A 85 8.79 -0.90 0.69
C GLN A 85 8.88 0.62 0.79
N LEU A 86 9.59 1.16 1.80
CA LEU A 86 9.83 2.60 1.91
C LEU A 86 10.52 3.15 0.65
N TYR A 87 11.62 2.52 0.23
CA TYR A 87 12.34 2.96 -0.97
C TYR A 87 11.47 2.87 -2.22
N LYS A 88 10.69 1.80 -2.37
CA LYS A 88 9.81 1.67 -3.53
C LYS A 88 8.72 2.73 -3.54
N LEU A 89 8.09 3.02 -2.40
CA LEU A 89 7.14 4.12 -2.29
C LEU A 89 7.78 5.46 -2.66
N GLN A 90 8.98 5.74 -2.16
CA GLN A 90 9.68 6.98 -2.49
C GLN A 90 9.98 7.09 -3.99
N GLU A 91 10.36 5.99 -4.64
CA GLU A 91 10.51 5.93 -6.10
C GLU A 91 9.19 6.26 -6.82
N LEU A 92 8.07 5.66 -6.38
CA LEU A 92 6.76 5.86 -6.98
C LEU A 92 6.23 7.30 -6.78
N PHE A 93 6.44 7.87 -5.59
CA PHE A 93 6.03 9.23 -5.25
C PHE A 93 7.01 10.32 -5.73
N ALA A 94 8.20 9.97 -6.24
CA ALA A 94 9.15 10.95 -6.78
C ALA A 94 8.60 11.72 -7.99
N LEU A 95 7.61 11.14 -8.69
CA LEU A 95 6.92 11.77 -9.83
C LEU A 95 5.75 12.66 -9.42
N SER A 96 5.42 12.70 -8.13
CA SER A 96 4.33 13.48 -7.57
C SER A 96 4.77 14.93 -7.26
N PRO A 97 3.86 15.93 -7.33
CA PRO A 97 4.17 17.28 -6.88
C PRO A 97 4.59 17.30 -5.40
N LEU A 98 5.68 18.02 -5.13
CA LEU A 98 6.35 18.02 -3.81
C LEU A 98 5.53 18.63 -2.67
N ASP A 99 4.56 19.48 -3.00
CA ASP A 99 3.69 20.19 -2.04
C ASP A 99 2.42 19.41 -1.69
N GLU A 100 2.16 18.29 -2.38
CA GLU A 100 1.04 17.40 -2.05
C GLU A 100 1.30 16.62 -0.75
N GLU A 101 0.22 16.13 -0.15
CA GLU A 101 0.27 15.33 1.07
C GLU A 101 -0.01 13.86 0.77
N ILE A 102 0.86 12.99 1.28
CA ILE A 102 0.64 11.55 1.37
C ILE A 102 -0.05 11.27 2.69
N GLU A 103 -1.10 10.46 2.64
CA GLU A 103 -1.86 10.06 3.80
C GLU A 103 -1.64 8.58 4.09
N PHE A 104 -1.05 8.30 5.25
CA PHE A 104 -0.89 6.97 5.80
C PHE A 104 -2.13 6.61 6.62
N ILE A 105 -2.75 5.49 6.27
CA ILE A 105 -3.90 4.91 6.94
C ILE A 105 -3.41 3.64 7.66
N GLY A 106 -3.07 3.80 8.94
CA GLY A 106 -2.80 2.71 9.88
C GLY A 106 -3.78 2.76 11.05
N ARG A 107 -3.28 2.64 12.29
CA ARG A 107 -4.08 2.90 13.49
C ARG A 107 -4.42 4.38 13.64
N ILE A 108 -3.48 5.24 13.27
CA ILE A 108 -3.62 6.69 13.27
C ILE A 108 -3.43 7.20 11.85
N LYS A 109 -4.25 8.18 11.46
CA LYS A 109 -4.10 8.87 10.19
C LYS A 109 -2.95 9.87 10.28
N LEU A 110 -1.89 9.62 9.51
CA LEU A 110 -0.71 10.47 9.45
C LEU A 110 -0.61 11.11 8.06
N LYS A 111 -0.44 12.43 8.01
CA LYS A 111 -0.23 13.17 6.76
C LYS A 111 1.19 13.69 6.68
N ILE A 112 1.85 13.45 5.56
CA ILE A 112 3.23 13.84 5.32
C ILE A 112 3.33 14.47 3.93
N GLN A 113 3.91 15.67 3.84
CA GLN A 113 4.19 16.27 2.53
C GLN A 113 5.18 15.41 1.73
N VAL A 114 4.95 15.26 0.42
CA VAL A 114 5.80 14.44 -0.48
C VAL A 114 7.29 14.78 -0.29
N ARG A 115 7.65 16.07 -0.27
CA ARG A 115 9.05 16.53 -0.06
C ARG A 115 9.70 16.07 1.25
N ILE A 116 8.90 15.84 2.30
CA ILE A 116 9.37 15.34 3.59
C ILE A 116 9.47 13.82 3.51
N PHE A 117 8.43 13.17 2.96
CA PHE A 117 8.38 11.73 2.79
C PHE A 117 9.59 11.18 2.01
N LEU A 118 9.96 11.85 0.91
CA LEU A 118 11.13 11.50 0.08
C LEU A 118 12.48 11.59 0.81
N LYS A 119 12.53 12.20 1.99
CA LYS A 119 13.76 12.35 2.80
C LYS A 119 13.84 11.37 3.97
N ILE A 120 12.77 10.63 4.25
CA ILE A 120 12.75 9.64 5.35
C ILE A 120 13.69 8.49 4.98
N LYS A 121 14.58 8.12 5.91
CA LYS A 121 15.52 6.99 5.71
C LYS A 121 15.28 5.85 6.68
N ASP A 122 14.54 6.12 7.74
CA ASP A 122 14.29 5.20 8.83
C ASP A 122 12.80 4.81 8.83
N PRO A 123 12.46 3.61 8.31
CA PRO A 123 11.09 3.15 8.28
C PRO A 123 10.54 2.86 9.69
N GLU A 124 11.37 2.47 10.67
CA GLU A 124 10.89 2.20 12.03
C GLU A 124 10.35 3.47 12.69
N ARG A 125 11.07 4.58 12.52
CA ARG A 125 10.59 5.87 13.00
C ARG A 125 9.29 6.30 12.34
N LEU A 126 9.11 6.01 11.04
CA LEU A 126 7.87 6.30 10.34
C LEU A 126 6.72 5.42 10.83
N ASN A 127 6.95 4.11 11.00
CA ASN A 127 5.97 3.17 11.55
C ASN A 127 5.46 3.62 12.92
N ASN A 128 6.35 4.04 13.83
CA ASN A 128 5.96 4.53 15.15
C ASN A 128 5.02 5.75 15.13
N LEU A 129 4.86 6.45 14.00
CA LEU A 129 3.97 7.60 13.86
C LEU A 129 2.55 7.24 13.39
N PHE A 130 2.34 6.07 12.77
CA PHE A 130 1.03 5.67 12.23
C PHE A 130 0.54 4.28 12.70
N SER A 131 1.41 3.47 13.31
CA SER A 131 1.15 2.12 13.86
C SER A 131 0.61 2.13 15.30
#